data_AF-A0A6P0NDT6-F1
#
_entry.id   AF-A0A6P0NDT6-F1
#
_cell.length_a   1.000
_cell.length_b   1.000
_cell.length_c   1.000
_cell.angle_alpha   90.00
_cell.angle_beta   90.00
_cell.angle_gamma   90.00
#
_symmetry.space_group_name_H-M   'P 1'
#
loop_
_entity.id
_entity.type
_entity.pdbx_description
1 polymer ?
#
loop_
_entity_poly.entity_id
_entity_poly.type
_entity_poly.pdbx_seq_one_letter_code
_entity_poly.pdbx_strand_id
1 'polypeptide(L)'
;MVNSVSFSRDGKMLAMASSDGMVRLWAIEDVGEMLARGCKLLEDYFVENFEALESLSSCQNSVNKAAVAPGLVKQGEKLAKEGKLIKALSFYKQAQQLDLNLEIDANYWNNLCWFGSLHGYAADVMDACEKAVAKAPKYKGYQDSRGLARALTGDTAGAISDFQEFVDWIGDDELTAKPQKWIDQLRAGKNPFTEEVLKDLLEE
;
A
#
# COMPACT_ATOMS: atom_id res chain seq x y z
N MET A 1 -29.96 -47.00 4.53
CA MET A 1 -31.06 -46.06 4.23
C MET A 1 -31.26 -45.18 5.45
N VAL A 2 -31.42 -43.87 5.27
CA VAL A 2 -31.74 -42.97 6.39
C VAL A 2 -33.24 -43.07 6.63
N ASN A 3 -33.63 -43.48 7.84
CA ASN A 3 -35.03 -43.73 8.19
C ASN A 3 -35.67 -42.54 8.91
N SER A 4 -34.86 -41.71 9.59
CA SER A 4 -35.34 -40.53 10.29
C SER A 4 -34.23 -39.50 10.46
N VAL A 5 -34.62 -38.23 10.50
CA VAL A 5 -33.73 -37.09 10.76
C VAL A 5 -34.43 -36.12 11.72
N SER A 6 -33.70 -35.56 12.68
CA SER A 6 -34.23 -34.57 13.62
C SER A 6 -33.15 -33.59 14.07
N PHE A 7 -33.51 -32.32 14.23
CA PHE A 7 -32.63 -31.31 14.82
C PHE A 7 -32.82 -31.25 16.33
N SER A 8 -31.75 -30.93 17.06
CA SER A 8 -31.84 -30.54 18.47
C SER A 8 -32.67 -29.26 18.61
N ARG A 9 -33.24 -29.04 19.80
CA ARG A 9 -34.10 -27.88 20.07
C ARG A 9 -33.39 -26.53 19.85
N ASP A 10 -32.08 -26.49 20.05
CA ASP A 10 -31.21 -25.34 19.81
C ASP A 10 -30.66 -25.27 18.37
N GLY A 11 -30.97 -26.25 17.52
CA GLY A 11 -30.53 -26.33 16.12
C GLY A 11 -29.05 -26.68 15.93
N LYS A 12 -28.27 -26.86 17.00
CA LYS A 12 -26.82 -27.08 16.94
C LYS A 12 -26.42 -28.51 16.60
N MET A 13 -27.35 -29.45 16.61
CA MET A 13 -27.09 -30.86 16.31
C MET A 13 -28.15 -31.46 15.40
N LEU A 14 -27.71 -32.31 14.47
CA LEU A 14 -28.55 -33.13 13.59
C LEU A 14 -28.38 -34.61 13.96
N ALA A 15 -29.47 -35.27 14.33
CA ALA A 15 -29.51 -36.70 14.53
C ALA A 15 -30.04 -37.41 13.28
N MET A 16 -29.29 -38.41 12.79
CA MET A 16 -29.72 -39.28 11.70
C MET A 16 -29.77 -40.73 12.17
N ALA A 17 -30.95 -41.35 12.04
CA ALA A 17 -31.14 -42.77 12.29
C ALA A 17 -31.05 -43.55 10.97
N SER A 18 -30.19 -44.56 10.94
CA SER A 18 -29.92 -45.36 9.74
C SER A 18 -30.37 -46.82 9.93
N SER A 19 -30.71 -47.46 8.82
CA SER A 19 -31.10 -48.87 8.76
C SER A 19 -30.00 -49.85 9.19
N ASP A 20 -28.76 -49.38 9.34
CA ASP A 20 -27.62 -50.13 9.90
C ASP A 20 -27.68 -50.26 11.43
N GLY A 21 -28.73 -49.75 12.08
CA GLY A 21 -28.89 -49.77 13.53
C GLY A 21 -28.12 -48.66 14.25
N MET A 22 -27.46 -47.77 13.52
CA MET A 22 -26.68 -46.67 14.10
C MET A 22 -27.43 -45.34 14.04
N VAL A 23 -27.28 -44.56 15.11
CA VAL A 23 -27.61 -43.12 15.13
C VAL A 23 -26.32 -42.33 15.04
N ARG A 24 -26.24 -41.43 14.07
CA ARG A 24 -25.10 -40.51 13.91
C ARG A 24 -25.54 -39.10 14.28
N LEU A 25 -24.74 -38.45 15.12
CA LEU A 25 -24.94 -37.06 15.53
C LEU A 25 -23.93 -36.18 14.81
N TRP A 26 -24.41 -35.10 14.22
CA TRP A 26 -23.60 -34.11 13.53
C TRP A 26 -23.76 -32.77 14.22
N ALA A 27 -22.66 -32.14 14.61
CA ALA A 27 -22.71 -30.73 14.99
C ALA A 27 -23.02 -29.89 13.74
N ILE A 28 -24.00 -28.99 13.87
CA ILE A 28 -24.37 -28.02 12.86
C ILE A 28 -23.81 -26.69 13.32
N GLU A 29 -22.91 -26.14 12.52
CA GLU A 29 -22.39 -24.81 12.75
C GLU A 29 -23.52 -23.78 12.69
N ASP A 30 -23.48 -22.79 13.58
CA ASP A 30 -24.40 -21.67 13.47
C ASP A 30 -24.02 -20.75 12.31
N VAL A 31 -24.99 -19.95 11.87
CA VAL A 31 -24.80 -19.03 10.73
C VAL A 31 -23.63 -18.08 10.95
N GLY A 32 -23.36 -17.67 12.19
CA GLY A 32 -22.21 -16.83 12.55
C GLY A 32 -20.88 -17.55 12.34
N GLU A 33 -20.77 -18.82 12.76
CA GLU A 33 -19.60 -19.66 12.51
C GLU A 33 -19.35 -19.89 11.01
N MET A 34 -20.42 -20.15 10.24
CA MET A 34 -20.33 -20.29 8.79
C MET A 34 -19.88 -19.00 8.11
N LEU A 35 -20.42 -17.85 8.54
CA LEU A 35 -20.02 -16.54 8.05
C LEU A 35 -18.56 -16.22 8.40
N ALA A 36 -18.12 -16.49 9.63
CA ALA A 36 -16.74 -16.26 10.04
C ALA A 36 -15.75 -17.06 9.20
N ARG A 37 -16.06 -18.34 8.91
CA ARG A 37 -15.25 -19.15 7.97
C ARG A 37 -15.24 -18.57 6.56
N GLY A 38 -16.40 -18.14 6.05
CA GLY A 38 -16.49 -17.47 4.75
C GLY A 38 -15.64 -16.21 4.68
N CYS A 39 -15.70 -15.36 5.71
CA CYS A 39 -14.89 -14.14 5.80
C CYS A 39 -13.39 -14.43 5.87
N LYS A 40 -12.99 -15.47 6.59
CA LYS A 40 -11.59 -15.92 6.64
C LYS A 40 -11.08 -16.39 5.28
N LEU A 41 -11.91 -17.07 4.48
CA LEU A 41 -11.55 -17.46 3.11
C LEU A 41 -11.36 -16.25 2.18
N LEU A 42 -11.97 -15.10 2.51
CA LEU A 42 -11.87 -13.86 1.75
C LEU A 42 -10.74 -12.94 2.24
N GLU A 43 -9.96 -13.33 3.25
CA GLU A 43 -8.92 -12.49 3.85
C GLU A 43 -7.92 -11.97 2.80
N ASP A 44 -7.42 -12.85 1.93
CA ASP A 44 -6.53 -12.48 0.82
C ASP A 44 -7.22 -11.58 -0.22
N TYR A 45 -8.52 -11.77 -0.45
CA TYR A 45 -9.29 -10.92 -1.36
C TYR A 45 -9.41 -9.49 -0.84
N PHE A 46 -9.57 -9.32 0.49
CA PHE A 46 -9.67 -8.01 1.13
C PHE A 46 -8.36 -7.22 1.12
N VAL A 47 -7.21 -7.89 0.99
CA VAL A 47 -5.91 -7.22 0.78
C VAL A 47 -5.99 -6.33 -0.47
N GLU A 48 -6.46 -6.87 -1.60
CA GLU A 48 -6.52 -6.10 -2.85
C GLU A 48 -7.83 -5.31 -3.00
N ASN A 49 -8.84 -5.59 -2.17
CA ASN A 49 -10.18 -5.03 -2.26
C ASN A 49 -10.71 -4.57 -0.90
N PHE A 50 -9.96 -3.71 -0.20
CA PHE A 50 -10.30 -3.28 1.16
C PHE A 50 -11.73 -2.67 1.28
N GLU A 51 -12.20 -1.91 0.28
CA GLU A 51 -13.57 -1.38 0.25
C GLU A 51 -14.64 -2.50 0.34
N ALA A 52 -14.32 -3.71 -0.13
CA ALA A 52 -15.20 -4.87 0.03
C ALA A 52 -15.34 -5.30 1.51
N LEU A 53 -14.28 -5.17 2.32
CA LEU A 53 -14.34 -5.44 3.77
C LEU A 53 -15.24 -4.42 4.48
N GLU A 54 -15.21 -3.15 4.05
CA GLU A 54 -16.11 -2.12 4.57
C GLU A 54 -17.57 -2.44 4.26
N SER A 55 -17.86 -2.87 3.02
CA SER A 55 -19.22 -3.24 2.60
C SER A 55 -19.75 -4.52 3.26
N LEU A 56 -18.86 -5.44 3.67
CA LEU A 56 -19.21 -6.70 4.32
C LEU A 56 -19.07 -6.59 5.84
N SER A 57 -20.04 -5.92 6.47
CA SER A 57 -20.07 -5.71 7.93
C SER A 57 -19.98 -7.01 8.74
N SER A 58 -20.49 -8.13 8.22
CA SER A 58 -20.38 -9.46 8.83
C SER A 58 -18.94 -9.97 8.93
N CYS A 59 -18.02 -9.45 8.11
CA CYS A 59 -16.62 -9.86 8.08
C CYS A 59 -15.69 -8.98 8.93
N GLN A 60 -16.15 -7.79 9.36
CA GLN A 60 -15.30 -6.82 10.05
C GLN A 60 -14.72 -7.34 11.38
N ASN A 61 -15.43 -8.26 12.05
CA ASN A 61 -15.00 -8.87 13.31
C ASN A 61 -14.31 -10.23 13.10
N SER A 62 -14.35 -10.79 11.89
CA SER A 62 -13.88 -12.13 11.57
C SER A 62 -12.54 -12.13 10.84
N VAL A 63 -12.17 -11.00 10.24
CA VAL A 63 -10.91 -10.79 9.51
C VAL A 63 -9.89 -10.14 10.44
N ASN A 64 -8.64 -10.61 10.38
CA ASN A 64 -7.54 -9.92 11.04
C ASN A 64 -7.24 -8.62 10.28
N LYS A 65 -7.62 -7.48 10.86
CA LYS A 65 -7.40 -6.17 10.22
C LYS A 65 -5.92 -5.87 9.98
N ALA A 66 -5.00 -6.40 10.80
CA ALA A 66 -3.57 -6.27 10.55
C ALA A 66 -3.13 -7.00 9.28
N ALA A 67 -3.75 -8.15 8.97
CA ALA A 67 -3.41 -8.94 7.78
C ALA A 67 -3.77 -8.23 6.46
N VAL A 68 -4.75 -7.32 6.49
CA VAL A 68 -5.15 -6.55 5.30
C VAL A 68 -4.39 -5.22 5.15
N ALA A 69 -3.62 -4.80 6.15
CA ALA A 69 -2.90 -3.53 6.14
C ALA A 69 -1.92 -3.37 4.94
N PRO A 70 -1.16 -4.40 4.51
CA PRO A 70 -0.31 -4.30 3.33
C PRO A 70 -1.09 -3.99 2.04
N GLY A 71 -2.35 -4.42 1.97
CA GLY A 71 -3.26 -4.17 0.86
C GLY A 71 -3.59 -2.70 0.66
N LEU A 72 -3.81 -1.98 1.76
CA LEU A 72 -4.03 -0.54 1.75
C LEU A 72 -2.82 0.22 1.19
N VAL A 73 -1.59 -0.22 1.50
CA VAL A 73 -0.36 0.38 0.98
C VAL A 73 -0.30 0.26 -0.55
N LYS A 74 -0.58 -0.95 -1.08
CA LYS A 74 -0.65 -1.19 -2.54
C LYS A 74 -1.71 -0.34 -3.22
N GLN A 75 -2.90 -0.27 -2.65
CA GLN A 75 -3.96 0.59 -3.18
C GLN A 75 -3.57 2.06 -3.12
N GLY A 76 -2.91 2.50 -2.04
CA GLY A 76 -2.41 3.85 -1.89
C GLY A 76 -1.38 4.19 -2.97
N GLU A 77 -0.46 3.28 -3.29
CA GLU A 77 0.51 3.45 -4.38
C GLU A 77 -0.19 3.63 -5.74
N LYS A 78 -1.19 2.79 -6.03
CA LYS A 78 -1.99 2.92 -7.26
C LYS A 78 -2.70 4.28 -7.33
N LEU A 79 -3.27 4.74 -6.22
CA LEU A 79 -3.93 6.05 -6.15
C LEU A 79 -2.93 7.20 -6.32
N ALA A 80 -1.71 7.08 -5.79
CA ALA A 80 -0.66 8.06 -5.99
C ALA A 80 -0.29 8.18 -7.47
N LYS A 81 -0.12 7.05 -8.18
CA LYS A 81 0.09 7.00 -9.63
C LYS A 81 -1.01 7.74 -10.40
N GLU A 82 -2.26 7.55 -10.01
CA GLU A 82 -3.43 8.22 -10.59
C GLU A 82 -3.59 9.70 -10.17
N GLY A 83 -2.70 10.26 -9.36
CA GLY A 83 -2.77 11.64 -8.84
C GLY A 83 -3.79 11.86 -7.73
N LYS A 84 -4.44 10.80 -7.23
CA LYS A 84 -5.43 10.84 -6.14
C LYS A 84 -4.75 10.83 -4.76
N LEU A 85 -3.84 11.78 -4.53
CA LEU A 85 -2.88 11.68 -3.44
C LEU A 85 -3.48 11.81 -2.05
N ILE A 86 -4.54 12.62 -1.88
CA ILE A 86 -5.25 12.72 -0.59
C ILE A 86 -5.77 11.34 -0.16
N LYS A 87 -6.36 10.58 -1.11
CA LYS A 87 -6.85 9.22 -0.83
C LYS A 87 -5.68 8.26 -0.59
N ALA A 88 -4.60 8.36 -1.37
CA ALA A 88 -3.39 7.56 -1.18
C ALA A 88 -2.80 7.71 0.23
N LEU A 89 -2.57 8.96 0.68
CA LEU A 89 -2.05 9.25 2.03
C LEU A 89 -2.98 8.70 3.12
N SER A 90 -4.29 8.79 2.91
CA SER A 90 -5.26 8.21 3.85
C SER A 90 -5.12 6.69 3.99
N PHE A 91 -4.79 5.98 2.91
CA PHE A 91 -4.62 4.53 2.93
C PHE A 91 -3.32 4.12 3.61
N TYR A 92 -2.20 4.83 3.37
CA TYR A 92 -0.96 4.61 4.12
C TYR A 92 -1.17 4.82 5.61
N LYS A 93 -1.87 5.88 6.01
CA LYS A 93 -2.20 6.16 7.41
C LYS A 93 -3.07 5.06 8.02
N GLN A 94 -4.11 4.62 7.30
CA GLN A 94 -4.98 3.54 7.77
C GLN A 94 -4.20 2.23 7.92
N ALA A 95 -3.33 1.89 6.97
CA ALA A 95 -2.48 0.71 7.06
C ALA A 95 -1.67 0.68 8.36
N GLN A 96 -1.01 1.79 8.68
CA GLN A 96 -0.24 1.93 9.92
C GLN A 96 -1.10 1.96 11.20
N GLN A 97 -2.37 2.33 11.10
CA GLN A 97 -3.32 2.26 12.22
C GLN A 97 -3.83 0.84 12.46
N LEU A 98 -4.01 0.05 11.39
CA LEU A 98 -4.45 -1.34 11.48
C LEU A 98 -3.34 -2.27 11.98
N ASP A 99 -2.09 -1.96 11.64
CA ASP A 99 -0.91 -2.66 12.15
C ASP A 99 0.19 -1.65 12.50
N LEU A 100 0.38 -1.41 13.80
CA LEU A 100 1.39 -0.49 14.33
C LEU A 100 2.83 -0.97 14.05
N ASN A 101 3.01 -2.27 13.77
CA ASN A 101 4.31 -2.86 13.45
C ASN A 101 4.48 -3.06 11.94
N LEU A 102 3.58 -2.53 11.10
CA LEU A 102 3.64 -2.69 9.66
C LEU A 102 4.94 -2.13 9.09
N GLU A 103 5.75 -3.01 8.52
CA GLU A 103 6.92 -2.62 7.76
C GLU A 103 6.56 -2.34 6.31
N ILE A 104 6.45 -1.05 5.97
CA ILE A 104 6.26 -0.60 4.59
C ILE A 104 7.62 -0.53 3.90
N ASP A 105 7.76 -1.26 2.79
CA ASP A 105 8.99 -1.30 1.99
C ASP A 105 9.38 0.09 1.46
N ALA A 106 10.69 0.32 1.29
CA ALA A 106 11.23 1.58 0.82
C ALA A 106 10.66 1.99 -0.55
N ASN A 107 10.37 1.03 -1.44
CA ASN A 107 9.80 1.30 -2.77
C ASN A 107 8.40 1.91 -2.69
N TYR A 108 7.54 1.46 -1.78
CA TYR A 108 6.21 2.06 -1.59
C TYR A 108 6.30 3.51 -1.14
N TRP A 109 7.18 3.79 -0.17
CA TRP A 109 7.48 5.16 0.25
C TRP A 109 8.05 6.01 -0.89
N ASN A 110 8.94 5.43 -1.70
CA ASN A 110 9.53 6.11 -2.84
C ASN A 110 8.49 6.44 -3.91
N ASN A 111 7.58 5.52 -4.22
CA ASN A 111 6.54 5.75 -5.23
C ASN A 111 5.55 6.81 -4.73
N LEU A 112 5.20 6.80 -3.45
CA LEU A 112 4.40 7.87 -2.85
C LEU A 112 5.13 9.22 -2.93
N CYS A 113 6.43 9.26 -2.66
CA CYS A 113 7.28 10.44 -2.83
C CYS A 113 7.31 10.94 -4.28
N TRP A 114 7.61 10.05 -5.23
CA TRP A 114 7.76 10.36 -6.66
C TRP A 114 6.46 10.88 -7.25
N PHE A 115 5.40 10.08 -7.22
CA PHE A 115 4.12 10.47 -7.81
C PHE A 115 3.48 11.64 -7.07
N GLY A 116 3.61 11.70 -5.74
CA GLY A 116 3.14 12.85 -4.99
C GLY A 116 3.81 14.15 -5.41
N SER A 117 5.13 14.12 -5.63
CA SER A 117 5.89 15.28 -6.10
C SER A 117 5.49 15.70 -7.51
N LEU A 118 5.39 14.75 -8.43
CA LEU A 118 4.99 15.01 -9.83
C LEU A 118 3.56 15.56 -9.95
N HIS A 119 2.65 15.14 -9.07
CA HIS A 119 1.28 15.65 -9.01
C HIS A 119 1.12 16.95 -8.20
N GLY A 120 2.23 17.60 -7.80
CA GLY A 120 2.22 18.93 -7.18
C GLY A 120 2.06 18.94 -5.65
N TYR A 121 2.24 17.80 -4.98
CA TYR A 121 2.12 17.64 -3.53
C TYR A 121 3.47 17.34 -2.85
N ALA A 122 4.56 17.85 -3.42
CA ALA A 122 5.92 17.57 -2.94
C ALA A 122 6.11 17.84 -1.43
N ALA A 123 5.44 18.87 -0.89
CA ALA A 123 5.47 19.18 0.54
C ALA A 123 4.79 18.10 1.40
N ASP A 124 3.65 17.59 0.95
CA ASP A 124 2.85 16.60 1.70
C ASP A 124 3.51 15.22 1.75
N VAL A 125 4.36 14.89 0.77
CA VAL A 125 5.03 13.59 0.67
C VAL A 125 6.49 13.59 1.12
N MET A 126 6.99 14.69 1.67
CA MET A 126 8.38 14.78 2.10
C MET A 126 8.74 13.70 3.15
N ASP A 127 7.83 13.43 4.10
CA ASP A 127 8.01 12.35 5.08
C ASP A 127 8.12 10.96 4.40
N ALA A 128 7.39 10.72 3.31
CA ALA A 128 7.54 9.50 2.51
C ALA A 128 8.92 9.45 1.83
N CYS A 129 9.39 10.57 1.27
CA CYS A 129 10.72 10.66 0.67
C CYS A 129 11.84 10.36 1.69
N GLU A 130 11.74 10.90 2.91
CA GLU A 130 12.69 10.65 3.99
C GLU A 130 12.68 9.19 4.44
N LYS A 131 11.49 8.59 4.60
CA LYS A 131 11.34 7.17 4.95
C LYS A 131 11.94 6.25 3.88
N ALA A 132 11.75 6.56 2.60
CA ALA A 132 12.31 5.78 1.50
C ALA A 132 13.85 5.72 1.58
N VAL A 133 14.50 6.89 1.67
CA VAL A 133 15.96 6.99 1.76
C VAL A 133 16.48 6.36 3.06
N ALA A 134 15.80 6.57 4.19
CA ALA A 134 16.20 6.01 5.47
C ALA A 134 16.13 4.47 5.50
N LYS A 135 15.18 3.86 4.77
CA LYS A 135 15.04 2.40 4.70
C LYS A 135 16.05 1.74 3.78
N ALA A 136 16.53 2.42 2.75
CA ALA A 136 17.52 1.89 1.82
C ALA A 136 18.73 2.84 1.64
N PRO A 137 19.52 3.08 2.70
CA PRO A 137 20.59 4.10 2.68
C PRO A 137 21.73 3.80 1.69
N LYS A 138 21.85 2.54 1.24
CA LYS A 138 22.83 2.11 0.24
C LYS A 138 22.32 2.26 -1.20
N TYR A 139 21.01 2.41 -1.39
CA TYR A 139 20.41 2.53 -2.71
C TYR A 139 20.09 4.00 -2.98
N LYS A 140 20.87 4.61 -3.88
CA LYS A 140 20.87 6.07 -4.09
C LYS A 140 19.74 6.54 -5.01
N GLY A 141 19.04 5.63 -5.70
CA GLY A 141 17.89 5.96 -6.54
C GLY A 141 16.78 6.72 -5.82
N TYR A 142 16.55 6.45 -4.53
CA TYR A 142 15.53 7.17 -3.76
C TYR A 142 15.93 8.61 -3.40
N GLN A 143 17.23 8.94 -3.47
CA GLN A 143 17.68 10.31 -3.32
C GLN A 143 17.28 11.15 -4.54
N ASP A 144 17.25 10.60 -5.75
CA ASP A 144 16.77 11.31 -6.93
C ASP A 144 15.31 11.77 -6.76
N SER A 145 14.42 10.87 -6.33
CA SER A 145 13.02 11.21 -6.04
C SER A 145 12.88 12.23 -4.90
N ARG A 146 13.67 12.12 -3.83
CA ARG A 146 13.69 13.12 -2.74
C ARG A 146 14.26 14.47 -3.20
N GLY A 147 15.25 14.46 -4.08
CA GLY A 147 15.87 15.64 -4.66
C GLY A 147 14.87 16.45 -5.48
N LEU A 148 14.05 15.77 -6.28
CA LEU A 148 12.91 16.39 -6.99
C LEU A 148 11.95 17.07 -6.00
N ALA A 149 11.51 16.34 -4.96
CA ALA A 149 10.59 16.87 -3.94
C ALA A 149 11.18 18.11 -3.23
N ARG A 150 12.47 18.06 -2.88
CA ARG A 150 13.18 19.19 -2.25
C ARG A 150 13.26 20.40 -3.16
N ALA A 151 13.58 20.22 -4.43
CA ALA A 151 13.64 21.33 -5.38
C ALA A 151 12.28 22.01 -5.54
N LEU A 152 11.20 21.22 -5.66
CA LEU A 152 9.83 21.71 -5.77
C LEU A 152 9.34 22.44 -4.51
N THR A 153 9.91 22.12 -3.34
CA THR A 153 9.59 22.76 -2.06
C THR A 153 10.55 23.90 -1.68
N GLY A 154 11.50 24.23 -2.56
CA GLY A 154 12.44 25.34 -2.38
C GLY A 154 13.73 25.00 -1.66
N ASP A 155 13.96 23.74 -1.27
CA ASP A 155 15.24 23.27 -0.75
C ASP A 155 16.22 22.94 -1.90
N THR A 156 16.68 23.99 -2.57
CA THR A 156 17.60 23.89 -3.71
C THR A 156 18.93 23.22 -3.31
N ALA A 157 19.46 23.54 -2.13
CA ALA A 157 20.73 22.98 -1.67
C ALA A 157 20.61 21.48 -1.37
N GLY A 158 19.55 21.06 -0.68
CA GLY A 158 19.28 19.66 -0.40
C GLY A 158 18.98 18.86 -1.66
N ALA A 159 18.30 19.47 -2.66
CA ALA A 159 18.06 18.84 -3.96
C ALA A 159 19.36 18.58 -4.73
N ILE A 160 20.24 19.58 -4.84
CA ILE A 160 21.55 19.43 -5.48
C ILE A 160 22.37 18.31 -4.80
N SER A 161 22.37 18.28 -3.47
CA SER A 161 23.09 17.24 -2.72
C SER A 161 22.56 15.83 -3.04
N ASP A 162 21.25 15.67 -3.15
CA ASP A 162 20.63 14.38 -3.43
C ASP A 162 20.88 13.90 -4.85
N PHE A 163 20.73 14.78 -5.84
CA PHE A 163 21.05 14.45 -7.23
C PHE A 163 22.53 14.11 -7.40
N GLN A 164 23.43 14.83 -6.72
CA GLN A 164 24.86 14.56 -6.80
C GLN A 164 25.20 13.17 -6.24
N GLU A 165 24.63 12.79 -5.09
CA GLU A 165 24.81 11.45 -4.51
C GLU A 165 24.30 10.33 -5.44
N PHE A 166 23.20 10.57 -6.17
CA PHE A 166 22.70 9.63 -7.17
C PHE A 166 23.65 9.49 -8.38
N VAL A 167 24.08 10.63 -8.93
CA VAL A 167 25.04 10.67 -10.07
C VAL A 167 26.36 9.99 -9.69
N ASP A 168 26.91 10.30 -8.52
CA ASP A 168 28.18 9.74 -8.04
C ASP A 168 28.10 8.22 -7.82
N TRP A 169 26.90 7.70 -7.50
CA TRP A 169 26.68 6.27 -7.30
C TRP A 169 26.56 5.48 -8.59
N ILE A 170 25.86 6.03 -9.60
CA ILE A 170 25.73 5.40 -10.91
C ILE A 170 27.07 5.46 -11.67
N GLY A 171 27.76 6.60 -11.61
CA GLY A 171 28.98 6.87 -12.39
C GLY A 171 28.68 7.40 -13.80
N ASP A 172 29.59 7.19 -14.74
CA ASP A 172 29.43 7.64 -16.14
C ASP A 172 28.44 6.74 -16.89
N ASP A 173 27.16 7.15 -16.88
CA ASP A 173 26.03 6.45 -17.48
C ASP A 173 25.00 7.44 -18.04
N GLU A 174 24.28 7.04 -19.09
CA GLU A 174 23.22 7.85 -19.71
C GLU A 174 22.11 8.25 -18.72
N LEU A 175 21.84 7.42 -17.71
CA LEU A 175 20.87 7.69 -16.64
C LEU A 175 21.21 8.92 -15.80
N THR A 176 22.47 9.36 -15.79
CA THR A 176 22.91 10.54 -15.02
C THR A 176 22.72 11.87 -15.76
N ALA A 177 22.44 11.84 -17.08
CA ALA A 177 22.35 13.05 -17.89
C ALA A 177 21.24 14.02 -17.44
N LYS A 178 20.07 13.48 -17.05
CA LYS A 178 18.94 14.27 -16.53
C LYS A 178 19.25 14.88 -15.16
N PRO A 179 19.63 14.10 -14.12
CA PRO A 179 20.04 14.66 -12.83
C PRO A 179 21.16 15.69 -12.94
N GLN A 180 22.17 15.45 -13.79
CA GLN A 180 23.26 16.40 -13.99
C GLN A 180 22.76 17.73 -14.57
N LYS A 181 21.86 17.68 -15.56
CA LYS A 181 21.22 18.88 -16.12
C LYS A 181 20.39 19.62 -15.05
N TRP A 182 19.70 18.91 -14.17
CA TRP A 182 18.97 19.52 -13.06
C TRP A 182 19.91 20.21 -12.07
N ILE A 183 21.01 19.55 -11.68
CA ILE A 183 22.06 20.14 -10.83
C ILE A 183 22.58 21.45 -11.41
N ASP A 184 22.93 21.47 -12.69
CA ASP A 184 23.49 22.66 -13.35
C ASP A 184 22.50 23.82 -13.38
N GLN A 185 21.21 23.54 -13.65
CA GLN A 185 20.16 24.56 -13.64
C GLN A 185 19.91 25.11 -12.23
N LEU A 186 19.82 24.23 -11.22
CA LEU A 186 19.62 24.61 -9.83
C LEU A 186 20.80 25.46 -9.32
N ARG A 187 22.04 25.11 -9.66
CA ARG A 187 23.24 25.91 -9.33
C ARG A 187 23.21 27.29 -9.98
N ALA A 188 22.62 27.41 -11.17
CA ALA A 188 22.42 28.68 -11.85
C ALA A 188 21.20 29.48 -11.34
N GLY A 189 20.51 29.02 -10.28
CA GLY A 189 19.32 29.66 -9.74
C GLY A 189 18.09 29.54 -10.64
N LYS A 190 18.08 28.59 -11.57
CA LYS A 190 16.95 28.31 -12.48
C LYS A 190 16.15 27.13 -11.94
N ASN A 191 14.83 27.15 -12.15
CA ASN A 191 13.97 26.01 -11.85
C ASN A 191 13.94 25.05 -13.05
N PRO A 192 14.46 23.81 -12.94
CA PRO A 192 14.37 22.80 -13.99
C PRO A 192 13.01 22.11 -14.08
N PHE A 193 12.16 22.22 -13.05
CA PHE A 193 10.92 21.46 -12.91
C PHE A 193 9.71 22.32 -13.29
N THR A 194 9.57 22.61 -14.59
CA THR A 194 8.36 23.23 -15.16
C THR A 194 7.21 22.23 -15.26
N GLU A 195 5.97 22.69 -15.40
CA GLU A 195 4.81 21.80 -15.60
C GLU A 195 4.99 20.81 -16.76
N GLU A 196 5.63 21.22 -17.86
CA GLU A 196 5.94 20.34 -19.01
C GLU A 196 6.89 19.22 -18.62
N VAL A 197 8.03 19.55 -17.99
CA VAL A 197 8.99 18.56 -17.46
C VAL A 197 8.33 17.59 -16.47
N LEU A 198 7.48 18.08 -15.56
CA LEU A 198 6.79 17.21 -14.61
C LEU A 198 5.82 16.25 -15.31
N LYS A 199 5.17 16.70 -16.38
CA LYS A 199 4.30 15.86 -17.20
C LYS A 199 5.09 14.81 -17.97
N ASP A 200 6.22 15.17 -18.57
CA ASP A 200 7.10 14.22 -19.26
C ASP A 200 7.58 13.13 -18.29
N LEU A 201 7.98 13.51 -17.06
CA LEU A 201 8.39 12.57 -16.02
C LEU A 201 7.26 11.65 -15.51
N LEU A 202 5.99 12.01 -15.70
CA LEU A 202 4.85 11.14 -15.41
C LEU A 202 4.60 10.09 -16.50
N GLU A 203 5.07 10.33 -17.72
CA GLU A 203 4.85 9.48 -18.90
C GLU A 203 6.00 8.49 -19.16
N GLU A 204 7.13 8.64 -18.46
CA GLU A 204 8.31 7.75 -18.47
C GLU A 204 8.12 6.45 -17.65
#